data_AF-A0A958SWG6-F1
#
_entry.id   AF-A0A958SWG6-F1
#
_cell.length_a   1.000
_cell.length_b   1.000
_cell.length_c   1.000
_cell.angle_alpha   90.00
_cell.angle_beta   90.00
_cell.angle_gamma   90.00
#
_symmetry.space_group_name_H-M   'P 1'
#
loop_
_entity.id
_entity.type
_entity.pdbx_description
1 polymer ?
#
loop_
_entity_poly.entity_id
_entity_poly.type
_entity_poly.pdbx_seq_one_letter_code
_entity_poly.pdbx_strand_id
1 'polypeptide(L)'
;MLKNYLKTAWRNLLKNKAYSLINIGGLAIGIASFILIARYVIDELSYDRWNPDAENIYRINGDFRFGGDEVSLSVVSDPLGETMKNDYP
;
A
#
# COMPACT_ATOMS: atom_id res chain seq x y z
N MET A 1 -2.18 3.40 -41.83
CA MET A 1 -0.72 3.42 -41.56
C MET A 1 -0.33 2.67 -40.29
N LEU A 2 -1.03 2.86 -39.15
CA LEU A 2 -0.77 2.13 -37.88
C LEU A 2 -0.68 0.59 -38.02
N LYS A 3 -1.56 0.00 -38.85
CA LYS A 3 -1.52 -1.44 -39.19
C LYS A 3 -0.18 -1.90 -39.80
N ASN A 4 0.47 -1.06 -40.60
CA ASN A 4 1.75 -1.41 -41.22
C ASN A 4 2.90 -1.33 -40.20
N TYR A 5 2.86 -0.35 -39.30
CA TYR A 5 3.83 -0.26 -38.20
C TYR A 5 3.72 -1.44 -37.25
N LEU A 6 2.51 -1.82 -36.82
CA LEU A 6 2.28 -3.02 -36.00
C LEU A 6 2.76 -4.30 -36.70
N LYS A 7 2.45 -4.47 -37.99
CA LYS A 7 2.91 -5.63 -38.78
C LYS A 7 4.44 -5.70 -38.85
N THR A 8 5.09 -4.55 -38.98
CA THR A 8 6.56 -4.47 -39.07
C THR A 8 7.21 -4.74 -37.72
N ALA A 9 6.68 -4.16 -36.64
CA ALA A 9 7.14 -4.39 -35.27
C ALA A 9 7.01 -5.87 -34.88
N TRP A 10 5.85 -6.49 -35.14
CA TRP A 10 5.63 -7.92 -34.87
C TRP A 10 6.62 -8.82 -35.61
N ARG A 11 6.88 -8.53 -36.89
CA ARG A 11 7.86 -9.29 -37.68
C ARG A 11 9.28 -9.11 -37.16
N ASN A 12 9.62 -7.93 -36.62
CA ASN A 12 10.93 -7.67 -36.02
C ASN A 12 11.10 -8.42 -34.69
N LEU A 13 10.08 -8.42 -33.84
CA LEU A 13 10.07 -9.18 -32.58
C LEU A 13 10.28 -10.69 -32.81
N LEU A 14 9.62 -11.26 -33.84
CA LEU A 14 9.78 -12.66 -34.21
C LEU A 14 11.14 -12.98 -34.85
N LYS A 15 11.81 -12.00 -35.49
CA LYS A 15 13.13 -12.17 -36.09
C LYS A 15 14.23 -12.16 -35.02
N ASN A 16 14.08 -11.32 -33.99
CA ASN A 16 15.04 -11.13 -32.90
C ASN A 16 14.51 -11.71 -31.59
N LYS A 17 14.22 -13.02 -31.57
CA LYS A 17 13.49 -13.68 -30.47
C LYS A 17 14.20 -13.57 -29.11
N ALA A 18 15.50 -13.86 -29.05
CA ALA A 18 16.25 -13.83 -27.79
C ALA A 18 16.30 -12.42 -27.17
N TYR A 19 16.65 -11.42 -27.98
CA TYR A 19 16.70 -10.01 -27.55
C TYR A 19 15.32 -9.50 -27.11
N SER A 20 14.27 -9.82 -27.87
CA SER A 20 12.91 -9.42 -27.55
C SER A 20 12.41 -10.09 -26.27
N LEU A 21 12.73 -11.37 -26.07
CA LEU A 21 12.35 -12.11 -24.86
C LEU A 21 12.99 -11.53 -23.61
N ILE A 22 14.28 -11.18 -23.66
CA ILE A 22 14.99 -10.60 -22.51
C ILE A 22 14.42 -9.23 -22.15
N ASN A 23 14.25 -8.34 -23.14
CA ASN A 23 13.75 -6.99 -22.87
C ASN A 23 12.29 -6.97 -22.43
N ILE A 24 11.41 -7.68 -23.15
CA ILE A 24 9.98 -7.73 -22.82
C ILE A 24 9.77 -8.52 -21.54
N GLY A 25 10.46 -9.65 -21.37
CA GLY A 25 10.37 -10.48 -20.17
C GLY A 25 10.86 -9.75 -18.93
N GLY A 26 12.03 -9.10 -19.00
CA GLY A 26 12.56 -8.31 -17.89
C GLY A 26 11.63 -7.16 -17.50
N LEU A 27 11.10 -6.43 -18.49
CA LEU A 27 10.13 -5.37 -18.24
C LEU A 27 8.82 -5.92 -17.63
N ALA A 28 8.30 -7.01 -18.17
CA ALA A 28 7.08 -7.64 -17.68
C ALA A 28 7.23 -8.12 -16.22
N ILE A 29 8.36 -8.74 -15.88
CA ILE A 29 8.66 -9.18 -14.51
C ILE A 29 8.77 -7.97 -13.58
N GLY A 30 9.46 -6.91 -13.99
CA GLY A 30 9.58 -5.69 -13.19
C GLY A 30 8.22 -5.05 -12.89
N ILE A 31 7.36 -4.93 -13.90
CA ILE A 31 5.99 -4.42 -13.73
C ILE A 31 5.15 -5.35 -12.85
N ALA A 32 5.24 -6.67 -13.05
CA ALA A 32 4.51 -7.64 -12.24
C ALA A 32 4.90 -7.55 -10.75
N SER A 33 6.20 -7.51 -10.45
CA SER A 33 6.71 -7.33 -9.09
C SER A 33 6.23 -6.02 -8.46
N PHE A 34 6.27 -4.91 -9.21
CA PHE A 34 5.76 -3.62 -8.74
C PHE A 34 4.26 -3.68 -8.43
N ILE A 35 3.45 -4.28 -9.31
CA ILE A 35 2.00 -4.40 -9.10
C ILE A 35 1.69 -5.23 -7.86
N LEU A 36 2.41 -6.33 -7.63
CA LEU A 36 2.21 -7.18 -6.45
C LEU A 36 2.51 -6.41 -5.15
N ILE A 37 3.64 -5.72 -5.09
CA ILE A 37 4.02 -4.90 -3.93
C ILE A 37 3.01 -3.77 -3.73
N ALA A 38 2.66 -3.04 -4.80
CA ALA A 38 1.70 -1.95 -4.73
C ALA A 38 0.34 -2.44 -4.22
N ARG A 39 -0.13 -3.61 -4.67
CA ARG A 39 -1.39 -4.18 -4.16
C ARG A 39 -1.32 -4.53 -2.69
N TYR A 40 -0.21 -5.12 -2.23
CA TYR A 40 -0.01 -5.40 -0.81
C TYR A 40 -0.04 -4.12 0.04
N VAL A 41 0.66 -3.07 -0.39
CA VAL A 41 0.67 -1.78 0.32
C VAL A 41 -0.71 -1.14 0.34
N ILE A 42 -1.44 -1.16 -0.79
CA ILE A 42 -2.80 -0.62 -0.85
C ILE A 42 -3.73 -1.39 0.10
N ASP A 43 -3.59 -2.72 0.16
CA ASP A 43 -4.39 -3.57 1.05
C ASP A 43 -4.14 -3.19 2.52
N GLU A 44 -2.87 -3.14 2.94
CA GLU A 44 -2.46 -2.77 4.29
C GLU A 44 -2.95 -1.36 4.69
N LEU A 45 -2.82 -0.37 3.80
CA LEU A 45 -3.29 1.00 4.05
C LEU A 45 -4.83 1.15 4.02
N SER A 46 -5.53 0.16 3.48
CA SER A 46 -6.99 0.12 3.44
C SER A 46 -7.60 -0.62 4.64
N TYR A 47 -6.77 -1.28 5.46
CA TYR A 47 -7.22 -2.12 6.58
C TYR A 47 -8.18 -1.39 7.52
N ASP A 48 -7.87 -0.14 7.92
CA ASP A 48 -8.71 0.63 8.84
C ASP A 48 -9.85 1.40 8.16
N ARG A 49 -9.96 1.34 6.82
CA ARG A 49 -10.92 2.15 6.03
C ARG A 49 -12.21 1.42 5.68
N TRP A 50 -12.47 0.26 6.26
CA TRP A 50 -13.68 -0.53 5.98
C TRP A 50 -14.95 0.10 6.57
N ASN A 51 -14.84 0.89 7.65
CA ASN A 51 -15.98 1.53 8.29
C ASN A 51 -16.36 2.82 7.54
N PRO A 52 -17.65 3.03 7.15
CA PRO A 52 -18.09 4.27 6.52
C PRO A 52 -17.77 5.55 7.30
N ASP A 53 -17.57 5.44 8.62
CA ASP A 53 -17.23 6.57 9.51
C ASP A 53 -15.74 6.56 9.94
N ALA A 54 -14.87 5.86 9.20
CA ALA A 54 -13.46 5.65 9.57
C ALA A 54 -12.69 6.96 9.82
N GLU A 55 -13.08 8.07 9.21
CA GLU A 55 -12.46 9.39 9.42
C GLU A 55 -12.72 9.96 10.83
N ASN A 56 -13.80 9.53 11.50
CA ASN A 56 -14.19 9.98 12.83
C ASN A 56 -13.87 8.95 13.93
N ILE A 57 -13.17 7.87 13.58
CA ILE A 57 -12.73 6.85 14.55
C ILE A 57 -11.31 7.16 14.98
N TYR A 58 -11.12 7.35 16.28
CA TYR A 58 -9.83 7.62 16.88
C TYR A 58 -9.45 6.49 17.84
N ARG A 59 -8.17 6.09 17.82
CA ARG A 59 -7.59 5.17 18.80
C ARG A 59 -6.76 5.95 19.81
N ILE A 60 -7.05 5.76 21.08
CA ILE A 60 -6.30 6.38 22.17
C ILE A 60 -5.17 5.43 22.57
N ASN A 61 -3.94 5.93 22.57
CA ASN A 61 -2.76 5.23 23.05
C ASN A 61 -2.25 5.94 24.31
N GLY A 62 -1.73 5.17 25.27
CA GLY A 62 -1.12 5.69 26.48
C GLY A 62 0.40 5.68 26.35
N ASP A 63 1.01 6.85 26.38
CA ASP A 63 2.47 7.00 26.46
C ASP A 63 2.86 7.19 27.93
N PHE A 64 3.50 6.17 28.50
CA PHE A 64 3.90 6.15 29.90
C PHE A 64 5.41 6.37 30.04
N ARG A 65 5.83 7.18 31.00
CA ARG A 65 7.25 7.38 31.33
C ARG A 65 7.54 6.84 32.72
N PHE A 66 8.40 5.83 32.81
CA PHE A 66 8.83 5.23 34.07
C PHE A 66 10.35 5.32 34.18
N GLY A 67 10.86 6.10 35.14
CA GLY A 67 12.28 6.10 35.48
C GLY A 67 13.25 6.48 34.36
N GLY A 68 12.78 7.14 33.29
CA GLY A 68 13.58 7.50 32.11
C GLY A 68 13.27 6.67 30.87
N ASP A 69 12.56 5.54 31.02
CA ASP A 69 12.09 4.71 29.91
C ASP A 69 10.69 5.14 29.47
N GLU A 70 10.50 5.25 28.16
CA GLU A 70 9.21 5.58 27.53
C GLU A 70 8.57 4.29 27.02
N VAL A 71 7.38 3.98 27.54
CA VAL A 71 6.60 2.80 27.20
C VAL A 71 5.31 3.27 26.53
N SER A 72 5.20 3.06 25.23
CA SER A 72 3.97 3.31 24.50
C SER A 72 3.10 2.04 24.51
N LEU A 73 1.89 2.16 25.04
CA LEU A 73 0.93 1.07 25.10
C LEU A 73 -0.34 1.45 24.33
N SER A 74 -0.81 0.53 23.50
CA SER A 74 -2.07 0.71 22.78
C SER A 74 -3.29 0.24 23.57
N VAL A 75 -3.23 0.42 24.90
CA VAL A 75 -4.27 0.12 25.88
C VAL A 75 -4.43 1.30 26.83
N VAL A 76 -5.67 1.64 27.11
CA VAL A 76 -6.08 2.69 28.05
C VAL A 76 -7.27 2.20 28.86
N SER A 77 -7.57 2.85 29.99
CA SER A 77 -8.76 2.52 30.78
C SER A 77 -10.02 2.72 29.94
N ASP A 78 -10.94 1.76 29.98
CA ASP A 78 -12.22 1.78 29.25
C ASP A 78 -12.97 3.13 29.26
N PRO A 79 -13.11 3.86 30.39
CA PRO A 79 -13.85 5.12 30.39
C PRO A 79 -13.13 6.27 29.65
N LEU A 80 -11.83 6.14 29.34
CA LEU A 80 -11.02 7.24 28.82
C LEU A 80 -11.55 7.78 27.48
N GLY A 81 -12.10 6.90 26.63
CA GLY A 81 -12.70 7.32 25.36
C GLY A 81 -13.86 8.30 25.54
N GLU A 82 -14.80 7.95 26.42
CA GLU A 82 -15.97 8.78 26.70
C GLU A 82 -15.57 10.04 27.49
N THR A 83 -14.66 9.93 28.45
CA THR A 83 -14.16 11.08 29.21
C THR A 83 -13.48 12.11 28.31
N MET A 84 -12.61 11.68 27.38
CA MET A 84 -11.92 12.61 26.49
C MET A 84 -12.87 13.39 25.58
N LYS A 85 -13.92 12.74 25.08
CA LYS A 85 -14.93 13.40 24.24
C LYS A 85 -15.75 14.44 25.01
N ASN A 86 -15.94 14.24 26.33
CA ASN A 86 -16.67 15.17 27.19
C ASN A 86 -15.79 16.33 27.68
N ASP A 87 -14.51 16.06 27.97
CA ASP A 87 -13.59 17.02 28.59
C ASP A 87 -12.80 17.86 27.57
N TYR A 88 -12.67 17.38 26.33
CA TYR A 88 -11.96 18.06 25.24
C TYR A 88 -12.87 18.29 24.02
N PRO A 89 -12.77 19.46 23.36
CA PRO A 89 -13.60 19.83 22.21
C PRO A 89 -13.34 18.99 20.96
#